data_AF-A0A7S0L1P1-F1
#
_entry.id   AF-A0A7S0L1P1-F1
#
_cell.length_a   1.000
_cell.length_b   1.000
_cell.length_c   1.000
_cell.angle_alpha   90.00
_cell.angle_beta   90.00
_cell.angle_gamma   90.00
#
_symmetry.space_group_name_H-M   'P 1'
#
loop_
_entity.id
_entity.type
_entity.pdbx_description
1 polymer ?
#
loop_
_entity_poly.entity_id
_entity_poly.type
_entity_poly.pdbx_seq_one_letter_code
_entity_poly.pdbx_strand_id
1 'polypeptide(L)'
;MLLRYKSIRGHGFQAAIGRPVWQLLRASLGVGAECFASPLNCHLPAFASAFADVDAAFGSRGSFFALSPLSGSFAANPPFVHPIMNATADHIEKLLTAAEGKHALSFVVFLPGWQEGGGYQQLSKSAFLRAKILVAATDHGFCDGASHQRQDPYRHSPYDTCVFVLQTAKASRKWPTAKPDFEAQLRAAMGKCVPSEAAVGRQLKQTPAAVGAAQPQPPKREPKNPKGEPKNSKRERVTSKSDPRLQRELKRKSKKHLRDETSDATEAATSVAAGAGGESATAASDKPTKARKSRKVRKGEHS
;
A
#
# COMPACT_ATOMS: atom_id res chain seq x y z
N MET A 1 -2.20 -11.93 -26.02
CA MET A 1 -2.45 -10.89 -24.99
C MET A 1 -3.92 -10.86 -24.53
N LEU A 2 -4.91 -10.49 -25.36
CA LEU A 2 -6.32 -10.35 -24.93
C LEU A 2 -6.92 -11.57 -24.22
N LEU A 3 -6.68 -12.78 -24.73
CA LEU A 3 -7.16 -14.02 -24.10
C LEU A 3 -6.65 -14.18 -22.66
N ARG A 4 -5.37 -13.85 -22.41
CA ARG A 4 -4.74 -13.93 -21.08
C ARG A 4 -5.47 -13.04 -20.07
N TYR A 5 -5.68 -11.76 -20.42
CA TYR A 5 -6.37 -10.80 -19.53
C TYR A 5 -7.87 -11.13 -19.35
N LYS A 6 -8.51 -11.70 -20.37
CA LYS A 6 -9.89 -12.19 -20.27
C LYS A 6 -10.00 -13.38 -19.32
N SER A 7 -9.06 -14.33 -19.38
CA SER A 7 -9.05 -15.53 -18.53
C SER A 7 -8.95 -15.21 -17.04
N ILE A 8 -8.18 -14.19 -16.66
CA ILE A 8 -8.04 -13.79 -15.25
C ILE A 8 -9.16 -12.87 -14.74
N ARG A 9 -10.10 -12.47 -15.62
CA ARG A 9 -11.18 -11.50 -15.31
C ARG A 9 -10.69 -10.23 -14.60
N GLY A 10 -9.44 -9.83 -14.89
CA GLY A 10 -8.70 -8.84 -14.10
C GLY A 10 -9.20 -7.41 -14.22
N HIS A 11 -9.99 -7.10 -15.25
CA HIS A 11 -10.46 -5.74 -15.53
C HIS A 11 -11.35 -5.15 -14.42
N GLY A 12 -12.04 -5.98 -13.62
CA GLY A 12 -12.84 -5.51 -12.48
C GLY A 12 -12.03 -5.26 -11.19
N PHE A 13 -10.80 -5.77 -11.11
CA PHE A 13 -9.99 -5.73 -9.89
C PHE A 13 -8.91 -4.64 -9.89
N GLN A 14 -8.64 -4.05 -11.06
CA GLN A 14 -7.67 -2.95 -11.18
C GLN A 14 -8.40 -1.60 -11.29
N ALA A 15 -7.83 -0.58 -10.68
CA ALA A 15 -8.31 0.80 -10.72
C ALA A 15 -7.19 1.65 -11.35
N ALA A 16 -7.19 1.87 -12.66
CA ALA A 16 -6.10 2.59 -13.31
C ALA A 16 -6.14 4.08 -12.96
N ILE A 17 -4.97 4.71 -12.82
CA ILE A 17 -4.89 6.15 -12.51
C ILE A 17 -5.45 6.95 -13.71
N GLY A 18 -6.24 7.99 -13.43
CA GLY A 18 -6.86 8.82 -14.45
C GLY A 18 -5.88 9.78 -15.14
N ARG A 19 -6.19 10.14 -16.40
CA ARG A 19 -5.38 11.05 -17.23
C ARG A 19 -5.03 12.39 -16.54
N PRO A 20 -5.96 13.08 -15.83
CA PRO A 20 -5.61 14.32 -15.14
C PRO A 20 -4.50 14.15 -14.10
N VAL A 21 -4.50 13.02 -13.39
CA VAL A 21 -3.48 12.68 -12.40
C VAL A 21 -2.14 12.41 -13.10
N TRP A 22 -2.14 11.65 -14.19
CA TRP A 22 -0.91 11.42 -14.97
C TRP A 22 -0.28 12.70 -15.49
N GLN A 23 -1.09 13.63 -16.02
CA GLN A 23 -0.61 14.94 -16.48
C GLN A 23 0.10 15.70 -15.36
N LEU A 24 -0.50 15.72 -14.17
CA LEU A 24 0.11 16.33 -12.99
C LEU A 24 1.42 15.63 -12.59
N LEU A 25 1.43 14.30 -12.49
CA LEU A 25 2.62 13.55 -12.08
C LEU A 25 3.80 13.74 -13.05
N ARG A 26 3.51 13.80 -14.36
CA ARG A 26 4.52 14.11 -15.38
C ARG A 26 5.07 15.51 -15.23
N ALA A 27 4.19 16.52 -15.09
CA ALA A 27 4.59 17.92 -15.01
C ALA A 27 5.33 18.25 -13.70
N SER A 28 4.84 17.73 -12.58
CA SER A 28 5.32 18.10 -11.24
C SER A 28 6.47 17.24 -10.76
N LEU A 29 6.44 15.94 -11.06
CA LEU A 29 7.38 14.94 -10.51
C LEU A 29 8.16 14.17 -11.59
N GLY A 30 8.01 14.54 -12.87
CA GLY A 30 8.74 13.93 -13.98
C GLY A 30 8.46 12.43 -14.15
N VAL A 31 7.31 11.93 -13.69
CA VAL A 31 6.99 10.49 -13.76
C VAL A 31 7.02 10.04 -15.22
N GLY A 32 7.87 9.05 -15.52
CA GLY A 32 8.12 8.58 -16.88
C GLY A 32 7.68 7.15 -17.16
N ALA A 33 7.36 6.37 -16.12
CA ALA A 33 6.96 4.99 -16.27
C ALA A 33 6.02 4.49 -15.16
N GLU A 34 5.21 3.50 -15.51
CA GLU A 34 4.27 2.82 -14.62
C GLU A 34 4.86 1.51 -14.09
N CYS A 35 4.85 1.31 -12.77
CA CYS A 35 5.31 0.06 -12.16
C CYS A 35 4.27 -1.06 -12.29
N PHE A 36 2.99 -0.73 -12.46
CA PHE A 36 1.91 -1.73 -12.54
C PHE A 36 0.88 -1.30 -13.56
N ALA A 37 0.93 -1.91 -14.73
CA ALA A 37 0.00 -1.66 -15.82
C ALA A 37 -0.15 -2.92 -16.69
N SER A 38 -0.91 -2.78 -17.76
CA SER A 38 -1.08 -3.72 -18.84
C SER A 38 -1.11 -2.95 -20.16
N PRO A 39 -0.92 -3.62 -21.31
CA PRO A 39 -1.14 -3.00 -22.61
C PRO A 39 -2.54 -2.40 -22.79
N LEU A 40 -3.52 -2.80 -21.95
CA LEU A 40 -4.92 -2.37 -22.04
C LEU A 40 -5.22 -1.11 -21.21
N ASN A 41 -4.35 -0.72 -20.29
CA ASN A 41 -4.61 0.39 -19.37
C ASN A 41 -3.41 1.30 -19.09
N CYS A 42 -2.24 1.01 -19.67
CA CYS A 42 -1.10 1.91 -19.57
C CYS A 42 -1.43 3.28 -20.15
N HIS A 43 -0.97 4.32 -19.46
CA HIS A 43 -1.01 5.71 -19.92
C HIS A 43 0.34 6.17 -20.47
N LEU A 44 1.44 5.62 -19.93
CA LEU A 44 2.80 5.96 -20.31
C LEU A 44 3.39 4.91 -21.25
N PRO A 45 4.29 5.30 -22.17
CA PRO A 45 4.87 4.38 -23.14
C PRO A 45 5.79 3.32 -22.51
N ALA A 46 6.26 3.56 -21.28
CA ALA A 46 7.06 2.61 -20.52
C ALA A 46 6.27 2.14 -19.29
N PHE A 47 6.01 0.84 -19.21
CA PHE A 47 5.30 0.24 -18.08
C PHE A 47 5.82 -1.15 -17.76
N ALA A 48 5.64 -1.58 -16.51
CA ALA A 48 5.79 -2.96 -16.09
C ALA A 48 4.42 -3.66 -16.04
N SER A 49 4.39 -4.94 -16.35
CA SER A 49 3.17 -5.75 -16.38
C SER A 49 3.40 -7.18 -15.89
N ALA A 50 2.32 -7.91 -15.64
CA ALA A 50 2.36 -9.27 -15.10
C ALA A 50 2.85 -10.32 -16.11
N PHE A 51 2.62 -10.11 -17.42
CA PHE A 51 2.80 -11.13 -18.45
C PHE A 51 3.80 -10.69 -19.52
N ALA A 52 5.09 -10.70 -19.16
CA ALA A 52 6.16 -10.29 -20.08
C ALA A 52 6.09 -11.02 -21.43
N ASP A 53 5.74 -12.31 -21.41
CA ASP A 53 5.63 -13.18 -22.59
C ASP A 53 4.67 -12.66 -23.66
N VAL A 54 3.57 -12.01 -23.25
CA VAL A 54 2.54 -11.50 -24.18
C VAL A 54 2.44 -9.98 -24.22
N ASP A 55 3.03 -9.28 -23.25
CA ASP A 55 2.93 -7.82 -23.12
C ASP A 55 4.17 -7.10 -23.66
N ALA A 56 5.31 -7.77 -23.79
CA ALA A 56 6.57 -7.15 -24.25
C ALA A 56 6.42 -6.50 -25.64
N ALA A 57 5.69 -7.15 -26.55
CA ALA A 57 5.40 -6.60 -27.89
C ALA A 57 4.60 -5.28 -27.87
N PHE A 58 4.02 -4.91 -26.73
CA PHE A 58 3.23 -3.70 -26.53
C PHE A 58 3.92 -2.68 -25.62
N GLY A 59 5.22 -2.86 -25.33
CA GLY A 59 6.01 -1.91 -24.55
C GLY A 59 6.19 -2.28 -23.07
N SER A 60 5.71 -3.46 -22.63
CA SER A 60 5.98 -3.91 -21.26
C SER A 60 7.46 -4.19 -21.05
N ARG A 61 7.96 -3.79 -19.88
CA ARG A 61 9.30 -4.08 -19.37
C ARG A 61 9.34 -5.33 -18.48
N GLY A 62 8.26 -6.11 -18.45
CA GLY A 62 8.09 -7.26 -17.56
C GLY A 62 7.66 -6.87 -16.15
N SER A 63 7.87 -7.78 -15.20
CA SER A 63 7.43 -7.59 -13.81
C SER A 63 8.23 -6.50 -13.10
N PHE A 64 7.55 -5.58 -12.41
CA PHE A 64 8.21 -4.55 -11.60
C PHE A 64 9.16 -5.11 -10.55
N PHE A 65 8.83 -6.26 -9.96
CA PHE A 65 9.67 -6.93 -8.96
C PHE A 65 10.99 -7.47 -9.54
N ALA A 66 11.09 -7.58 -10.88
CA ALA A 66 12.32 -7.95 -11.58
C ALA A 66 13.08 -6.72 -12.11
N LEU A 67 12.53 -5.51 -11.97
CA LEU A 67 13.16 -4.27 -12.44
C LEU A 67 13.98 -3.62 -11.33
N SER A 68 15.19 -3.17 -11.69
CA SER A 68 16.10 -2.44 -10.81
C SER A 68 16.54 -1.11 -11.41
N PRO A 69 15.63 -0.14 -11.58
CA PRO A 69 16.00 1.17 -12.13
C PRO A 69 16.93 1.91 -11.18
N LEU A 70 18.08 2.36 -11.68
CA LEU A 70 19.03 3.14 -10.89
C LEU A 70 18.56 4.57 -10.65
N SER A 71 17.82 5.16 -11.60
CA SER A 71 17.32 6.53 -11.53
C SER A 71 16.01 6.67 -12.29
N GLY A 72 15.32 7.79 -12.09
CA GLY A 72 14.06 8.10 -12.74
C GLY A 72 12.95 8.40 -11.74
N SER A 73 11.77 8.71 -12.27
CA SER A 73 10.56 8.93 -11.49
C SER A 73 9.48 8.01 -12.01
N PHE A 74 8.85 7.26 -11.11
CA PHE A 74 7.94 6.17 -11.43
C PHE A 74 6.65 6.32 -10.62
N ALA A 75 5.56 5.76 -11.13
CA ALA A 75 4.33 5.62 -10.34
C ALA A 75 3.95 4.15 -10.17
N ALA A 76 3.64 3.77 -8.94
CA ALA A 76 3.19 2.43 -8.59
C ALA A 76 1.75 2.49 -8.11
N ASN A 77 0.89 1.71 -8.77
CA ASN A 77 -0.48 1.48 -8.38
C ASN A 77 -0.73 -0.04 -8.40
N PRO A 78 -0.18 -0.76 -7.41
CA PRO A 78 -0.24 -2.21 -7.38
C PRO A 78 -1.69 -2.70 -7.26
N PRO A 79 -1.99 -3.94 -7.69
CA PRO A 79 -3.23 -4.61 -7.29
C PRO A 79 -3.44 -4.53 -5.76
N PHE A 80 -4.65 -4.19 -5.33
CA PHE A 80 -4.98 -3.96 -3.91
C PHE A 80 -5.17 -5.28 -3.14
N VAL A 81 -4.07 -6.03 -3.05
CA VAL A 81 -3.96 -7.33 -2.40
C VAL A 81 -2.74 -7.26 -1.49
N HIS A 82 -2.92 -7.52 -0.19
CA HIS A 82 -1.89 -7.26 0.84
C HIS A 82 -0.49 -7.80 0.47
N PRO A 83 -0.31 -9.07 0.05
CA PRO A 83 0.98 -9.57 -0.41
C PRO A 83 1.67 -8.71 -1.47
N ILE A 84 0.93 -8.22 -2.48
CA ILE A 84 1.49 -7.43 -3.58
C ILE A 84 1.81 -6.01 -3.11
N MET A 85 0.97 -5.42 -2.26
CA MET A 85 1.22 -4.09 -1.67
C MET A 85 2.45 -4.12 -0.76
N ASN A 86 2.59 -5.15 0.07
CA ASN A 86 3.76 -5.33 0.94
C ASN A 86 5.03 -5.53 0.11
N ALA A 87 5.01 -6.43 -0.88
CA ALA A 87 6.14 -6.65 -1.78
C ALA A 87 6.52 -5.38 -2.57
N THR A 88 5.54 -4.54 -2.92
CA THR A 88 5.78 -3.25 -3.58
C THR A 88 6.52 -2.30 -2.66
N ALA A 89 6.09 -2.18 -1.40
CA ALA A 89 6.77 -1.34 -0.42
C ALA A 89 8.20 -1.82 -0.17
N ASP A 90 8.40 -3.13 0.05
CA ASP A 90 9.72 -3.74 0.22
C ASP A 90 10.65 -3.49 -0.97
N HIS A 91 10.13 -3.65 -2.20
CA HIS A 91 10.93 -3.46 -3.40
C HIS A 91 11.34 -2.00 -3.59
N ILE A 92 10.39 -1.07 -3.40
CA ILE A 92 10.66 0.37 -3.49
C ILE A 92 11.70 0.81 -2.45
N GLU A 93 11.58 0.33 -1.20
CA GLU A 93 12.55 0.61 -0.14
C GLU A 93 13.96 0.13 -0.51
N LYS A 94 14.09 -1.10 -1.03
CA LYS A 94 15.38 -1.64 -1.49
C LYS A 94 15.98 -0.80 -2.62
N LEU A 95 15.17 -0.41 -3.60
CA LEU A 95 15.62 0.41 -4.73
C LEU A 95 16.07 1.80 -4.28
N LEU A 96 15.29 2.47 -3.42
CA LEU A 96 15.63 3.79 -2.89
C LEU A 96 16.88 3.74 -2.02
N THR A 97 17.01 2.72 -1.16
CA THR A 97 18.20 2.50 -0.34
C THR A 97 19.45 2.31 -1.20
N ALA A 98 19.37 1.49 -2.26
CA ALA A 98 20.48 1.28 -3.18
C ALA A 98 20.86 2.53 -3.97
N ALA A 99 19.88 3.38 -4.31
CA ALA A 99 20.07 4.60 -5.07
C ALA A 99 20.51 5.82 -4.23
N GLU A 100 20.25 5.82 -2.92
CA GLU A 100 20.53 6.96 -2.04
C GLU A 100 22.01 7.40 -2.10
N GLY A 101 22.25 8.71 -2.09
CA GLY A 101 23.58 9.30 -2.31
C GLY A 101 24.12 9.21 -3.74
N LYS A 102 23.64 8.29 -4.58
CA LYS A 102 24.20 8.01 -5.92
C LYS A 102 23.33 8.53 -7.05
N HIS A 103 22.03 8.27 -7.02
CA HIS A 103 21.11 8.52 -8.13
C HIS A 103 19.85 9.25 -7.70
N ALA A 104 19.22 9.96 -8.64
CA ALA A 104 17.91 10.58 -8.44
C ALA A 104 16.81 9.55 -8.77
N LEU A 105 16.30 8.89 -7.75
CA LEU A 105 15.19 7.94 -7.83
C LEU A 105 13.97 8.38 -7.02
N SER A 106 12.78 8.32 -7.64
CA SER A 106 11.49 8.77 -7.11
C SER A 106 10.38 7.78 -7.42
N PHE A 107 9.49 7.53 -6.45
CA PHE A 107 8.27 6.73 -6.61
C PHE A 107 7.06 7.49 -6.07
N VAL A 108 5.99 7.52 -6.86
CA VAL A 108 4.65 7.93 -6.42
C VAL A 108 3.80 6.68 -6.27
N VAL A 109 3.39 6.34 -5.05
CA VAL A 109 2.70 5.08 -4.75
C VAL A 109 1.27 5.34 -4.35
N PHE A 110 0.32 4.66 -4.99
CA PHE A 110 -1.11 4.72 -4.70
C PHE A 110 -1.50 3.42 -4.00
N LEU A 111 -1.89 3.51 -2.73
CA LEU A 111 -2.45 2.39 -1.97
C LEU A 111 -3.85 2.74 -1.46
N PRO A 112 -4.74 1.75 -1.25
CA PRO A 112 -5.95 2.00 -0.50
C PRO A 112 -5.61 2.53 0.89
N GLY A 113 -6.48 3.35 1.47
CA GLY A 113 -6.36 3.96 2.78
C GLY A 113 -6.48 2.96 3.95
N TRP A 114 -6.16 1.69 3.73
CA TRP A 114 -6.13 0.62 4.74
C TRP A 114 -4.91 0.82 5.62
N GLN A 115 -5.05 1.69 6.62
CA GLN A 115 -3.92 2.19 7.41
C GLN A 115 -3.25 1.09 8.22
N GLU A 116 -3.97 0.02 8.55
CA GLU A 116 -3.50 -1.18 9.23
C GLU A 116 -2.61 -2.08 8.35
N GLY A 117 -2.60 -1.88 7.02
CA GLY A 117 -1.83 -2.70 6.10
C GLY A 117 -0.32 -2.55 6.25
N GLY A 118 0.41 -3.67 6.19
CA GLY A 118 1.87 -3.69 6.33
C GLY A 118 2.60 -2.73 5.36
N GLY A 119 2.30 -2.80 4.07
CA GLY A 119 2.88 -1.91 3.06
C GLY A 119 2.53 -0.44 3.28
N TYR A 120 1.30 -0.14 3.74
CA TYR A 120 0.91 1.23 4.08
C TYR A 120 1.75 1.78 5.24
N GLN A 121 1.89 0.99 6.31
CA GLN A 121 2.67 1.35 7.49
C GLN A 121 4.16 1.51 7.17
N GLN A 122 4.70 0.63 6.32
CA GLN A 122 6.09 0.69 5.89
C GLN A 122 6.37 1.98 5.09
N LEU A 123 5.58 2.28 4.07
CA LEU A 123 5.74 3.52 3.29
C LEU A 123 5.53 4.77 4.15
N SER A 124 4.61 4.72 5.11
CA SER A 124 4.36 5.82 6.06
C SER A 124 5.56 6.13 6.96
N LYS A 125 6.39 5.14 7.26
CA LYS A 125 7.56 5.25 8.17
C LYS A 125 8.88 5.35 7.42
N SER A 126 8.86 5.34 6.09
CA SER A 126 10.04 5.40 5.25
C SER A 126 10.86 6.66 5.50
N ALA A 127 12.19 6.50 5.59
CA ALA A 127 13.12 7.64 5.60
C ALA A 127 13.11 8.42 4.26
N PHE A 128 12.61 7.81 3.19
CA PHE A 128 12.48 8.42 1.87
C PHE A 128 11.16 9.15 1.67
N LEU A 129 10.21 9.09 2.61
CA LEU A 129 8.92 9.75 2.48
C LEU A 129 9.08 11.28 2.38
N ARG A 130 8.43 11.88 1.38
CA ARG A 130 8.42 13.34 1.14
C ARG A 130 7.03 13.95 1.08
N ALA A 131 6.01 13.14 0.81
CA ALA A 131 4.61 13.54 0.91
C ALA A 131 3.75 12.31 1.19
N LYS A 132 2.70 12.49 1.98
CA LYS A 132 1.67 11.49 2.26
C LYS A 132 0.32 12.19 2.25
N ILE A 133 -0.51 11.87 1.25
CA ILE A 133 -1.76 12.58 0.99
C ILE A 133 -2.88 11.54 1.01
N LEU A 134 -3.77 11.64 2.01
CA LEU A 134 -4.97 10.81 2.09
C LEU A 134 -6.15 11.54 1.43
N VAL A 135 -6.78 10.89 0.46
CA VAL A 135 -7.94 11.39 -0.29
C VAL A 135 -9.14 10.49 0.00
N ALA A 136 -10.23 11.09 0.46
CA ALA A 136 -11.44 10.35 0.82
C ALA A 136 -12.05 9.67 -0.42
N ALA A 137 -12.66 8.50 -0.23
CA ALA A 137 -13.29 7.71 -1.29
C ALA A 137 -14.26 8.53 -2.15
N THR A 138 -15.00 9.44 -1.53
CA THR A 138 -15.99 10.32 -2.18
C THR A 138 -15.38 11.37 -3.09
N ASP A 139 -14.10 11.71 -2.89
CA ASP A 139 -13.47 12.87 -3.51
C ASP A 139 -12.63 12.47 -4.74
N HIS A 140 -12.64 11.20 -5.13
CA HIS A 140 -11.89 10.72 -6.27
C HIS A 140 -12.50 9.50 -6.95
N GLY A 141 -12.03 9.26 -8.17
CA GLY A 141 -12.29 8.02 -8.89
C GLY A 141 -11.05 7.53 -9.63
N PHE A 142 -11.23 6.40 -10.29
CA PHE A 142 -10.20 5.75 -11.10
C PHE A 142 -10.74 5.45 -12.49
N CYS A 143 -9.84 5.22 -13.45
CA CYS A 143 -10.20 4.57 -14.70
C CYS A 143 -10.57 3.11 -14.43
N ASP A 144 -11.70 2.68 -14.99
CA ASP A 144 -12.12 1.29 -15.03
C ASP A 144 -11.10 0.45 -15.81
N GLY A 145 -10.79 -0.77 -15.34
CA GLY A 145 -9.84 -1.65 -16.02
C GLY A 145 -10.33 -2.12 -17.39
N ALA A 146 -11.63 -2.06 -17.65
CA ALA A 146 -12.25 -2.28 -18.96
C ALA A 146 -12.48 -0.96 -19.73
N SER A 147 -11.84 0.15 -19.36
CA SER A 147 -11.97 1.45 -20.05
C SER A 147 -11.72 1.36 -21.57
N HIS A 148 -10.85 0.45 -22.03
CA HIS A 148 -10.63 0.17 -23.44
C HIS A 148 -11.88 -0.34 -24.21
N GLN A 149 -12.97 -0.66 -23.50
CA GLN A 149 -14.25 -1.13 -24.06
C GLN A 149 -15.44 -0.23 -23.66
N ARG A 150 -15.21 0.88 -22.94
CA ARG A 150 -16.29 1.68 -22.34
C ARG A 150 -16.28 3.12 -22.82
N GLN A 151 -17.47 3.68 -22.99
CA GLN A 151 -17.66 5.11 -23.29
C GLN A 151 -17.28 6.00 -22.11
N ASP A 152 -17.69 5.61 -20.91
CA ASP A 152 -17.41 6.32 -19.66
C ASP A 152 -16.28 5.63 -18.92
N PRO A 153 -15.07 6.21 -18.89
CA PRO A 153 -13.86 5.51 -18.43
C PRO A 153 -13.72 5.49 -16.91
N TYR A 154 -14.43 6.36 -16.18
CA TYR A 154 -14.23 6.55 -14.75
C TYR A 154 -15.23 5.76 -13.90
N ARG A 155 -14.79 5.39 -12.70
CA ARG A 155 -15.60 4.78 -11.62
C ARG A 155 -15.26 5.40 -10.28
N HIS A 156 -16.23 5.45 -9.37
CA HIS A 156 -15.99 5.87 -7.99
C HIS A 156 -14.97 4.96 -7.31
N SER A 157 -14.16 5.54 -6.42
CA SER A 157 -13.34 4.73 -5.53
C SER A 157 -14.20 4.12 -4.42
N PRO A 158 -14.09 2.81 -4.15
CA PRO A 158 -14.78 2.18 -3.01
C PRO A 158 -14.09 2.44 -1.67
N TYR A 159 -12.85 2.96 -1.68
CA TYR A 159 -12.05 3.21 -0.50
C TYR A 159 -11.31 4.55 -0.61
N ASP A 160 -10.90 5.08 0.53
CA ASP A 160 -9.91 6.15 0.56
C ASP A 160 -8.65 5.69 -0.18
N THR A 161 -7.91 6.63 -0.76
CA THR A 161 -6.61 6.34 -1.38
C THR A 161 -5.56 7.20 -0.70
N CYS A 162 -4.45 6.58 -0.33
CA CYS A 162 -3.27 7.29 0.12
C CYS A 162 -2.21 7.32 -0.98
N VAL A 163 -1.76 8.52 -1.30
CA VAL A 163 -0.67 8.77 -2.24
C VAL A 163 0.59 9.08 -1.46
N PHE A 164 1.60 8.24 -1.61
CA PHE A 164 2.92 8.41 -1.03
C PHE A 164 3.87 8.91 -2.11
N VAL A 165 4.72 9.89 -1.78
CA VAL A 165 5.86 10.26 -2.63
C VAL A 165 7.14 9.93 -1.88
N LEU A 166 7.90 8.96 -2.39
CA LEU A 166 9.14 8.49 -1.80
C LEU A 166 10.31 8.85 -2.73
N GLN A 167 11.32 9.52 -2.19
CA GLN A 167 12.41 10.06 -2.98
C GLN A 167 13.74 9.99 -2.25
N THR A 168 14.76 9.59 -3.00
CA THR A 168 16.15 9.84 -2.63
C THR A 168 16.43 11.32 -2.46
N ALA A 169 17.50 11.70 -1.74
CA ALA A 169 17.85 13.11 -1.55
C ALA A 169 18.14 13.84 -2.89
N LYS A 170 18.72 13.14 -3.88
CA LYS A 170 18.93 13.71 -5.22
C LYS A 170 17.60 13.91 -5.97
N ALA A 171 16.67 12.97 -5.85
CA ALA A 171 15.35 13.10 -6.47
C ALA A 171 14.50 14.21 -5.84
N SER A 172 14.53 14.39 -4.52
CA SER A 172 13.75 15.45 -3.87
C SER A 172 14.21 16.86 -4.26
N ARG A 173 15.49 17.05 -4.59
CA ARG A 173 15.99 18.29 -5.18
C ARG A 173 15.56 18.46 -6.63
N LYS A 174 15.52 17.36 -7.41
CA LYS A 174 15.15 17.39 -8.83
C LYS A 174 13.63 17.55 -9.05
N TRP A 175 12.83 16.92 -8.20
CA TRP A 175 11.37 16.84 -8.27
C TRP A 175 10.76 17.16 -6.90
N PRO A 176 10.84 18.41 -6.43
CA PRO A 176 10.39 18.79 -5.10
C PRO A 176 8.88 18.61 -4.95
N THR A 177 8.47 17.96 -3.86
CA THR A 177 7.06 17.76 -3.46
C THR A 177 6.50 18.89 -2.63
N ALA A 178 7.36 19.69 -1.97
CA ALA A 178 6.98 20.81 -1.12
C ALA A 178 6.50 22.06 -1.90
N LYS A 179 6.04 21.88 -3.14
CA LYS A 179 5.39 22.98 -3.87
C LYS A 179 4.06 23.29 -3.15
N PRO A 180 3.76 24.56 -2.82
CA PRO A 180 2.58 24.92 -2.02
C PRO A 180 1.27 24.30 -2.53
N ASP A 181 1.16 24.11 -3.84
CA ASP A 181 -0.06 23.66 -4.48
C ASP A 181 -0.07 22.19 -4.90
N PHE A 182 0.99 21.40 -4.67
CA PHE A 182 1.05 20.03 -5.21
C PHE A 182 -0.09 19.14 -4.67
N GLU A 183 -0.34 19.19 -3.37
CA GLU A 183 -1.44 18.43 -2.76
C GLU A 183 -2.81 18.88 -3.28
N ALA A 184 -3.04 20.20 -3.35
CA ALA A 184 -4.28 20.76 -3.87
C ALA A 184 -4.52 20.35 -5.34
N GLN A 185 -3.48 20.42 -6.17
CA GLN A 185 -3.52 19.99 -7.57
C GLN A 185 -3.77 18.49 -7.69
N LEU A 186 -3.17 17.67 -6.82
CA LEU A 186 -3.39 16.22 -6.81
C LEU A 186 -4.83 15.89 -6.46
N ARG A 187 -5.37 16.50 -5.40
CA ARG A 187 -6.78 16.36 -5.00
C ARG A 187 -7.71 16.78 -6.14
N ALA A 188 -7.46 17.94 -6.75
CA ALA A 188 -8.25 18.41 -7.89
C ALA A 188 -8.17 17.46 -9.11
N ALA A 189 -6.99 16.92 -9.41
CA ALA A 189 -6.80 15.97 -10.50
C ALA A 189 -7.50 14.62 -10.25
N MET A 190 -7.44 14.12 -9.01
CA MET A 190 -8.15 12.91 -8.59
C MET A 190 -9.68 13.14 -8.59
N GLY A 191 -10.14 14.32 -8.19
CA GLY A 191 -11.56 14.72 -8.25
C GLY A 191 -12.12 14.80 -9.67
N LYS A 192 -11.31 15.19 -10.66
CA LYS A 192 -11.70 15.13 -12.09
C LYS A 192 -11.92 13.70 -12.61
N CYS A 193 -11.54 12.69 -11.83
CA CYS A 193 -11.77 11.29 -12.15
C CYS A 193 -13.03 10.72 -11.46
N VAL A 194 -13.81 11.54 -10.75
CA VAL A 194 -15.12 11.15 -10.23
C VAL A 194 -16.11 11.11 -11.42
N PRO A 195 -16.82 9.99 -11.64
CA PRO A 195 -17.78 9.92 -12.74
C PRO A 195 -18.99 10.83 -12.45
N SER A 196 -19.57 11.42 -13.50
CA SER A 196 -20.81 12.18 -13.36
C SER A 196 -22.00 11.25 -13.16
N GLU A 197 -23.09 11.75 -12.57
CA GLU A 197 -24.33 10.97 -12.39
C GLU A 197 -24.86 10.42 -13.72
N ALA A 198 -24.76 11.20 -14.80
CA ALA A 198 -25.14 10.76 -16.13
C ALA A 198 -24.27 9.60 -16.65
N ALA A 199 -22.96 9.63 -16.38
CA ALA A 199 -22.03 8.54 -16.73
C ALA A 199 -22.36 7.27 -15.93
N VAL A 200 -22.58 7.39 -14.62
CA VAL A 200 -23.02 6.28 -13.77
C VAL A 200 -24.34 5.69 -14.28
N GLY A 201 -25.31 6.54 -14.62
CA GLY A 201 -26.60 6.10 -15.17
C GLY A 201 -26.47 5.35 -16.51
N ARG A 202 -25.54 5.74 -17.39
CA ARG A 202 -25.26 5.00 -18.63
C ARG A 202 -24.58 3.66 -18.36
N GLN A 203 -23.61 3.62 -17.45
CA GLN A 203 -22.90 2.39 -17.08
C GLN A 203 -23.86 1.33 -16.52
N LEU A 204 -24.81 1.73 -15.66
CA LEU A 204 -25.83 0.84 -15.10
C LEU A 204 -26.78 0.28 -16.17
N LYS A 205 -27.14 1.07 -17.19
CA LYS A 205 -28.00 0.62 -18.30
C LYS A 205 -27.29 -0.36 -19.25
N GLN A 206 -25.97 -0.23 -19.41
CA GLN A 206 -25.15 -1.08 -20.28
C GLN A 206 -24.73 -2.41 -19.63
N THR A 207 -24.95 -2.59 -18.32
CA THR A 207 -24.63 -3.83 -17.61
C THR A 207 -25.88 -4.49 -16.99
N PRO A 208 -26.72 -5.19 -17.78
CA PRO A 208 -27.91 -5.86 -17.22
C PRO A 208 -27.61 -7.09 -16.32
N ALA A 209 -26.35 -7.44 -16.02
CA ALA A 209 -26.03 -8.71 -15.33
C ALA A 209 -24.71 -8.71 -14.51
N ALA A 210 -24.39 -7.64 -13.78
CA ALA A 210 -23.25 -7.61 -12.85
C ALA A 210 -23.61 -7.19 -11.42
N VAL A 211 -24.88 -7.37 -11.02
CA VAL A 211 -25.29 -7.26 -9.61
C VAL A 211 -24.88 -8.55 -8.90
N GLY A 212 -23.62 -8.64 -8.51
CA GLY A 212 -23.11 -9.83 -7.80
C GLY A 212 -21.74 -9.69 -7.15
N ALA A 213 -20.97 -8.64 -7.44
CA ALA A 213 -19.69 -8.40 -6.77
C ALA A 213 -19.64 -6.95 -6.29
N ALA A 214 -19.57 -6.77 -4.97
CA ALA A 214 -19.42 -5.50 -4.25
C ALA A 214 -20.67 -4.59 -4.20
N GLN A 215 -21.71 -5.02 -3.50
CA GLN A 215 -22.53 -4.07 -2.71
C GLN A 215 -22.08 -4.15 -1.25
N PRO A 216 -21.79 -3.02 -0.57
CA PRO A 216 -21.76 -3.02 0.89
C PRO A 216 -23.18 -3.30 1.39
N GLN A 217 -23.36 -4.37 2.16
CA GLN A 217 -24.65 -4.63 2.80
C GLN A 217 -24.94 -3.50 3.80
N PRO A 218 -26.12 -2.84 3.74
CA PRO A 218 -26.53 -1.93 4.80
C PRO A 218 -26.78 -2.73 6.09
N PRO A 219 -26.57 -2.15 7.29
CA PRO A 219 -26.89 -2.83 8.53
C PRO A 219 -28.38 -3.19 8.54
N LYS A 220 -28.66 -4.48 8.81
CA LYS A 220 -30.02 -5.03 8.91
C LYS A 220 -30.84 -4.15 9.85
N ARG A 221 -31.86 -3.48 9.32
CA ARG A 221 -32.90 -2.85 10.13
C ARG A 221 -33.76 -3.95 10.72
N GLU A 222 -33.92 -3.95 12.04
CA GLU A 222 -34.88 -4.82 12.73
C GLU A 222 -36.30 -4.59 12.18
N PRO A 223 -37.10 -5.64 12.00
CA PRO A 223 -38.44 -5.51 11.44
C PRO A 223 -39.35 -4.77 12.42
N LYS A 224 -39.96 -3.68 11.96
CA LYS A 224 -41.09 -3.01 12.62
C LYS A 224 -42.33 -3.88 12.47
N ASN A 225 -42.89 -4.34 13.59
CA ASN A 225 -44.19 -5.02 13.63
C ASN A 225 -45.34 -4.00 13.41
N PRO A 226 -46.43 -4.38 12.70
CA PRO A 226 -47.57 -3.50 12.45
C PRO A 226 -48.55 -3.41 13.65
N LYS A 227 -49.31 -2.31 13.68
CA LYS A 227 -50.27 -1.92 14.74
C LYS A 227 -51.60 -2.70 14.72
N GLY A 228 -52.22 -2.82 15.89
CA GLY A 228 -53.66 -3.06 16.16
C GLY A 228 -53.88 -3.68 17.55
N GLU A 229 -53.99 -2.90 18.64
CA GLU A 229 -55.21 -2.53 19.44
C GLU A 229 -55.89 -3.67 20.25
N PRO A 230 -56.61 -3.44 21.38
CA PRO A 230 -56.50 -2.39 22.42
C PRO A 230 -56.53 -2.92 23.90
N LYS A 231 -56.17 -2.02 24.85
CA LYS A 231 -56.49 -1.91 26.31
C LYS A 231 -56.96 -3.15 27.11
N ASN A 232 -56.26 -3.51 28.20
CA ASN A 232 -56.78 -3.45 29.59
C ASN A 232 -55.69 -3.68 30.68
N SER A 233 -55.99 -3.15 31.86
CA SER A 233 -55.28 -3.12 33.15
C SER A 233 -54.67 -4.43 33.69
N LYS A 234 -53.47 -4.33 34.30
CA LYS A 234 -53.24 -4.44 35.76
C LYS A 234 -51.73 -4.53 36.05
N ARG A 235 -51.31 -3.79 37.09
CA ARG A 235 -49.97 -3.88 37.70
C ARG A 235 -49.78 -5.28 38.29
N GLU A 236 -48.65 -5.92 37.97
CA GLU A 236 -47.98 -6.84 38.89
C GLU A 236 -46.47 -6.71 38.73
N ARG A 237 -45.77 -6.67 39.87
CA ARG A 237 -44.34 -6.45 40.01
C ARG A 237 -43.73 -7.80 40.35
N VAL A 238 -42.97 -8.42 39.44
CA VAL A 238 -42.14 -9.60 39.74
C VAL A 238 -40.79 -9.49 39.03
N THR A 239 -39.74 -9.65 39.81
CA THR A 239 -38.31 -9.69 39.46
C THR A 239 -37.90 -11.06 38.91
N SER A 240 -37.03 -11.13 37.90
CA SER A 240 -36.22 -12.32 37.55
C SER A 240 -34.86 -11.88 36.99
N LYS A 241 -33.77 -11.90 37.78
CA LYS A 241 -32.81 -13.00 37.98
C LYS A 241 -32.31 -13.64 36.68
N SER A 242 -31.10 -13.24 36.29
CA SER A 242 -30.26 -13.83 35.26
C SER A 242 -29.72 -15.21 35.67
N ASP A 243 -29.67 -16.11 34.69
CA ASP A 243 -29.28 -17.53 34.85
C ASP A 243 -27.78 -17.66 35.23
N PRO A 244 -27.45 -18.22 36.42
CA PRO A 244 -26.07 -18.37 36.90
C PRO A 244 -25.21 -19.35 36.09
N ARG A 245 -25.81 -20.19 35.23
CA ARG A 245 -25.08 -21.17 34.42
C ARG A 245 -24.34 -20.51 33.25
N LEU A 246 -24.95 -19.53 32.60
CA LEU A 246 -24.37 -18.83 31.44
C LEU A 246 -23.12 -18.02 31.81
N GLN A 247 -23.11 -17.39 33.00
CA GLN A 247 -21.96 -16.61 33.47
C GLN A 247 -20.77 -17.49 33.89
N ARG A 248 -21.00 -18.71 34.39
CA ARG A 248 -19.92 -19.66 34.73
C ARG A 248 -19.25 -20.23 33.48
N GLU A 249 -19.99 -20.39 32.39
CA GLU A 249 -19.46 -20.90 31.13
C GLU A 249 -18.61 -19.86 30.40
N LEU A 250 -19.04 -18.59 30.39
CA LEU A 250 -18.25 -17.47 29.85
C LEU A 250 -16.94 -17.25 30.64
N LYS A 251 -16.99 -17.33 31.98
CA LYS A 251 -15.78 -17.23 32.81
C LYS A 251 -14.81 -18.40 32.60
N ARG A 252 -15.31 -19.61 32.35
CA ARG A 252 -14.47 -20.78 32.03
C ARG A 252 -13.77 -20.66 30.67
N LYS A 253 -14.47 -20.17 29.65
CA LYS A 253 -13.89 -19.95 28.30
C LYS A 253 -12.83 -18.86 28.32
N SER A 254 -13.07 -17.75 29.02
CA SER A 254 -12.08 -16.66 29.17
C SER A 254 -10.82 -17.10 29.93
N LYS A 255 -10.97 -17.93 30.97
CA LYS A 255 -9.83 -18.43 31.78
C LYS A 255 -8.99 -19.49 31.06
N LYS A 256 -9.58 -20.21 30.09
CA LYS A 256 -8.88 -21.14 29.22
C LYS A 256 -8.06 -20.40 28.17
N HIS A 257 -8.64 -19.37 27.54
CA HIS A 257 -7.94 -18.57 26.54
C HIS A 257 -6.73 -17.81 27.12
N LEU A 258 -6.86 -17.29 28.34
CA LEU A 258 -5.77 -16.60 29.04
C LEU A 258 -4.66 -17.56 29.54
N ARG A 259 -4.97 -18.85 29.72
CA ARG A 259 -3.98 -19.88 30.07
C ARG A 259 -3.18 -20.36 28.85
N ASP A 260 -3.84 -20.50 27.71
CA ASP A 260 -3.16 -20.90 26.46
C ASP A 260 -2.21 -19.80 25.95
N GLU A 261 -2.57 -18.51 26.12
CA GLU A 261 -1.67 -17.38 25.76
C GLU A 261 -0.48 -17.22 26.73
N THR A 262 -0.62 -17.63 28.00
CA THR A 262 0.47 -17.53 28.99
C THR A 262 1.43 -18.72 28.93
N SER A 263 1.00 -19.89 28.44
CA SER A 263 1.89 -21.03 28.16
C SER A 263 2.74 -20.81 26.91
N ASP A 264 2.18 -20.24 25.84
CA ASP A 264 2.95 -19.95 24.61
C ASP A 264 4.03 -18.87 24.84
N ALA A 265 3.74 -17.90 25.72
CA ALA A 265 4.70 -16.86 26.08
C ALA A 265 5.83 -17.35 27.01
N THR A 266 5.63 -18.45 27.75
CA THR A 266 6.66 -19.02 28.64
C THR A 266 7.56 -20.07 27.96
N GLU A 267 7.07 -20.77 26.93
CA GLU A 267 7.93 -21.65 26.11
C GLU A 267 8.85 -20.86 25.16
N ALA A 268 8.42 -19.70 24.67
CA ALA A 268 9.28 -18.82 23.85
C ALA A 268 10.41 -18.13 24.65
N ALA A 269 10.24 -17.95 25.97
CA ALA A 269 11.23 -17.31 26.84
C ALA A 269 12.27 -18.29 27.42
N THR A 270 12.05 -19.61 27.32
CA THR A 270 12.92 -20.63 27.92
C THR A 270 13.90 -21.25 26.90
N SER A 271 13.79 -20.92 25.60
CA SER A 271 14.71 -21.39 24.54
C SER A 271 15.88 -20.43 24.21
N VAL A 272 16.02 -19.32 24.93
CA VAL A 272 17.10 -18.33 24.73
C VAL A 272 18.11 -18.29 25.89
N ALA A 273 17.95 -19.15 26.91
CA ALA A 273 18.79 -19.15 28.12
C ALA A 273 19.60 -20.45 28.35
N ALA A 274 19.85 -21.27 27.31
CA ALA A 274 20.72 -22.43 27.39
C ALA A 274 21.71 -22.45 26.22
N GLY A 275 22.82 -21.71 26.36
CA GLY A 275 23.85 -21.67 25.33
C GLY A 275 24.99 -20.69 25.59
N ALA A 276 25.50 -20.59 26.82
CA ALA A 276 26.78 -19.94 27.08
C ALA A 276 27.33 -20.36 28.46
N GLY A 277 28.24 -21.33 28.48
CA GLY A 277 28.98 -21.73 29.68
C GLY A 277 30.10 -22.73 29.39
N GLY A 278 31.35 -22.32 29.65
CA GLY A 278 32.58 -23.13 29.67
C GLY A 278 33.33 -23.14 28.33
N GLU A 279 34.62 -22.80 28.20
CA GLU A 279 35.74 -22.92 29.14
C GLU A 279 36.76 -21.78 29.01
N SER A 280 37.48 -21.56 30.11
CA SER A 280 38.58 -20.61 30.30
C SER A 280 39.93 -21.33 30.16
N ALA A 281 40.95 -20.69 29.59
CA ALA A 281 42.32 -20.81 30.10
C ALA A 281 43.25 -19.65 29.64
N THR A 282 43.67 -18.89 30.65
CA THR A 282 45.04 -18.40 30.93
C THR A 282 45.74 -17.34 30.04
N ALA A 283 45.82 -16.14 30.63
CA ALA A 283 47.04 -15.37 30.94
C ALA A 283 48.01 -14.95 29.81
N ALA A 284 48.17 -13.63 29.61
CA ALA A 284 49.35 -12.88 30.07
C ALA A 284 49.24 -11.38 29.73
N SER A 285 49.74 -10.58 30.67
CA SER A 285 49.99 -9.14 30.65
C SER A 285 50.90 -8.66 29.50
N ASP A 286 50.67 -7.47 28.95
CA ASP A 286 51.54 -6.31 29.26
C ASP A 286 51.03 -4.98 28.69
N LYS A 287 51.38 -3.89 29.38
CA LYS A 287 51.03 -2.49 29.08
C LYS A 287 52.15 -1.79 28.24
N PRO A 288 51.99 -0.52 27.81
CA PRO A 288 52.40 -0.04 26.50
C PRO A 288 53.77 0.64 26.47
N THR A 289 54.35 0.79 25.26
CA THR A 289 55.52 1.65 25.05
C THR A 289 55.38 2.63 23.87
N LYS A 290 56.00 3.78 24.11
CA LYS A 290 55.97 5.06 23.40
C LYS A 290 56.66 5.06 22.02
N ALA A 291 56.13 5.93 21.16
CA ALA A 291 56.79 6.87 20.23
C ALA A 291 58.26 6.64 19.80
N ARG A 292 58.51 6.74 18.48
CA ARG A 292 59.73 7.38 17.95
C ARG A 292 59.52 8.01 16.57
N LYS A 293 59.92 9.29 16.46
CA LYS A 293 60.02 10.14 15.26
C LYS A 293 61.27 9.80 14.42
N SER A 294 61.29 10.36 13.20
CA SER A 294 62.42 10.64 12.27
C SER A 294 62.72 9.51 11.28
N ARG A 295 62.86 9.73 9.96
CA ARG A 295 63.77 10.70 9.33
C ARG A 295 63.36 11.06 7.89
N LYS A 296 63.65 12.32 7.55
CA LYS A 296 63.52 13.04 6.27
C LYS A 296 64.72 12.70 5.37
N VAL A 297 64.53 12.43 4.08
CA VAL A 297 65.58 12.51 3.05
C VAL A 297 65.11 13.44 1.93
N ARG A 298 66.04 14.29 1.48
CA ARG A 298 65.91 15.44 0.59
C ARG A 298 66.22 15.04 -0.87
N LYS A 299 65.58 15.79 -1.78
CA LYS A 299 66.04 16.36 -3.07
C LYS A 299 66.97 15.56 -4.01
N GLY A 300 66.54 15.51 -5.27
CA GLY A 300 67.40 15.61 -6.47
C GLY A 300 66.63 16.35 -7.57
N GLU A 301 67.21 17.46 -8.06
CA GLU A 301 66.78 18.27 -9.22
C GLU A 301 67.45 17.78 -10.52
N HIS A 302 66.97 18.32 -11.66
CA HIS A 302 67.54 18.32 -13.02
C HIS A 302 67.24 17.14 -13.96
N SER A 303 66.24 17.31 -14.83
CA SER A 303 66.38 17.84 -16.20
C SER A 303 65.01 18.05 -16.84
#